data_AF-A0A6B2DTR9-F1
#
_entry.id   AF-A0A6B2DTR9-F1
#
_cell.length_a   1.000
_cell.length_b   1.000
_cell.length_c   1.000
_cell.angle_alpha   90.00
_cell.angle_beta   90.00
_cell.angle_gamma   90.00
#
_symmetry.space_group_name_H-M   'P 1'
#
loop_
_entity.id
_entity.type
_entity.pdbx_description
1 polymer ?
#
loop_
_entity_poly.entity_id
_entity_poly.type
_entity_poly.pdbx_seq_one_letter_code
_entity_poly.pdbx_strand_id
1 'polypeptide(L)' 'MSPDPAPLSGRQPKAVRSALAVLEEVVAAGPGVTAKEISSALKMPPATTYRLLNLLVAEGYLVRLPDLRGFALG' A
#
# COMPACT_ATOMS: atom_id res chain seq x y z
N MET A 1 14.07 -6.98 -26.73
CA MET A 1 13.06 -7.89 -26.16
C MET A 1 13.34 -7.97 -24.68
N SER A 2 12.63 -7.16 -23.88
CA SER A 2 12.74 -7.22 -22.43
C SER A 2 12.22 -8.57 -21.96
N PRO A 3 12.83 -9.22 -20.95
CA PRO A 3 12.33 -10.49 -20.46
C PRO A 3 10.95 -10.25 -19.84
N ASP A 4 9.95 -11.02 -20.28
CA ASP A 4 8.67 -11.10 -19.58
C ASP A 4 8.94 -11.46 -18.11
N PRO A 5 8.39 -10.71 -17.14
CA PRO A 5 8.53 -11.07 -15.74
C PRO A 5 7.91 -12.47 -15.57
N ALA A 6 8.73 -13.41 -15.10
CA ALA A 6 8.33 -14.79 -14.89
C ALA A 6 6.97 -14.85 -14.15
N PRO A 7 6.04 -15.72 -14.57
CA PRO A 7 4.73 -15.81 -13.93
C PRO A 7 4.93 -16.12 -12.45
N LEU A 8 4.53 -15.18 -11.59
CA LEU A 8 4.65 -15.26 -10.15
C LEU A 8 3.87 -16.50 -9.69
N SER A 9 4.62 -17.57 -9.39
CA SER A 9 4.10 -18.92 -9.18
C SER A 9 3.14 -19.03 -7.99
N GLY A 10 2.37 -20.13 -8.00
CA GLY A 10 1.16 -20.39 -7.24
C GLY A 10 1.26 -20.08 -5.75
N ARG A 11 0.34 -19.21 -5.29
CA ARG A 11 0.10 -18.80 -3.90
C ARG A 11 1.02 -17.70 -3.39
N GLN A 12 1.17 -16.60 -4.14
CA GLN A 12 1.48 -15.32 -3.49
C GLN A 12 0.50 -15.11 -2.31
N PRO A 13 0.99 -14.99 -1.07
CA PRO A 13 0.13 -14.76 0.08
C PRO A 13 -0.72 -13.52 -0.18
N LYS A 14 -2.03 -13.59 0.07
CA LYS A 14 -2.95 -12.46 -0.11
C LYS A 14 -2.40 -11.16 0.49
N ALA A 15 -1.68 -11.27 1.61
CA ALA A 15 -0.99 -10.17 2.28
C ALA A 15 0.04 -9.44 1.40
N VAL A 16 0.85 -10.15 0.61
CA VAL A 16 1.87 -9.54 -0.26
C VAL A 16 1.20 -8.70 -1.34
N ARG A 17 0.18 -9.26 -2.01
CA ARG A 17 -0.60 -8.50 -3.02
C ARG A 17 -1.32 -7.31 -2.41
N SER A 18 -1.86 -7.46 -1.20
CA SER A 18 -2.49 -6.36 -0.48
C SER A 18 -1.49 -5.25 -0.13
N ALA A 19 -0.27 -5.59 0.30
CA ALA A 19 0.76 -4.61 0.58
C ALA A 19 1.19 -3.85 -0.69
N LEU A 20 1.40 -4.55 -1.80
CA LEU A 20 1.71 -3.93 -3.09
C LEU A 20 0.59 -3.00 -3.58
N ALA A 21 -0.67 -3.45 -3.49
CA ALA A 21 -1.82 -2.62 -3.86
C ALA A 21 -1.93 -1.34 -3.01
N VAL A 22 -1.56 -1.40 -1.72
CA VAL A 22 -1.50 -0.22 -0.85
C VAL A 22 -0.41 0.76 -1.31
N LEU A 23 0.77 0.27 -1.68
CA LEU A 23 1.84 1.14 -2.20
C LEU A 23 1.46 1.79 -3.53
N GLU A 24 0.87 1.01 -4.44
CA GLU A 24 0.36 1.51 -5.72
C GLU A 24 -0.71 2.60 -5.53
N GLU A 25 -1.65 2.39 -4.60
CA GLU A 25 -2.70 3.36 -4.29
C GLU A 25 -2.13 4.67 -3.71
N VAL A 26 -1.11 4.60 -2.85
CA VAL A 26 -0.45 5.79 -2.32
C VAL A 26 0.22 6.59 -3.44
N VAL A 27 0.83 5.92 -4.41
CA VAL A 27 1.41 6.58 -5.59
C VAL A 27 0.31 7.20 -6.47
N ALA A 28 -0.78 6.47 -6.70
CA ALA A 28 -1.86 6.91 -7.57
C ALA A 28 -2.64 8.10 -6.99
N ALA A 29 -2.95 8.08 -5.70
CA ALA A 29 -3.66 9.15 -5.00
C ALA A 29 -2.76 10.35 -4.67
N GLY A 30 -1.46 10.12 -4.53
CA GLY A 30 -0.46 11.12 -4.20
C GLY A 30 -0.27 11.35 -2.69
N PRO A 31 0.71 12.20 -2.32
CA PRO A 31 1.05 12.46 -0.92
C PRO A 31 -0.13 13.00 -0.12
N GLY A 32 -0.35 12.45 1.08
CA GLY A 32 -1.41 12.88 1.97
C GLY A 32 -2.69 12.06 1.84
N VAL A 33 -2.72 11.00 1.01
CA VAL A 33 -3.84 10.07 0.98
C VAL A 33 -4.05 9.43 2.36
N THR A 34 -5.30 9.34 2.80
CA THR A 34 -5.66 8.83 4.12
C THR A 34 -5.91 7.32 4.12
N ALA A 35 -5.80 6.69 5.29
CA ALA A 35 -6.17 5.28 5.47
C ALA A 35 -7.62 5.00 5.06
N LYS A 36 -8.53 5.97 5.25
CA LYS A 36 -9.94 5.84 4.87
C LYS A 36 -10.10 5.79 3.35
N GLU A 37 -9.41 6.68 2.64
CA GLU A 37 -9.44 6.72 1.17
C GLU A 37 -8.84 5.44 0.59
N ILE A 38 -7.68 5.00 1.06
CA ILE A 38 -7.04 3.75 0.63
C ILE A 38 -7.97 2.55 0.88
N SER A 39 -8.57 2.46 2.06
CA SER A 39 -9.49 1.39 2.41
C SER A 39 -10.70 1.34 1.48
N SER A 40 -11.21 2.52 1.09
CA SER A 40 -12.34 2.65 0.17
C SER A 40 -11.95 2.27 -1.26
N ALA A 41 -10.83 2.81 -1.77
CA ALA A 41 -10.33 2.56 -3.13
C ALA A 41 -10.04 1.08 -3.36
N LEU A 42 -9.35 0.45 -2.42
CA LEU A 42 -8.96 -0.96 -2.50
C LEU A 42 -10.03 -1.94 -2.01
N LYS A 43 -11.19 -1.43 -1.55
CA LYS A 43 -12.28 -2.21 -0.95
C LYS A 43 -11.79 -3.14 0.16
N MET A 44 -10.84 -2.66 0.96
CA MET A 44 -10.27 -3.39 2.08
C MET A 44 -11.00 -3.06 3.38
N PRO A 45 -11.08 -3.99 4.35
CA PRO A 45 -11.53 -3.67 5.70
C PRO A 45 -10.59 -2.65 6.36
N PRO A 46 -11.10 -1.62 7.06
CA PRO A 46 -10.26 -0.58 7.66
C PRO A 46 -9.16 -1.14 8.58
N ALA A 47 -9.48 -2.15 9.40
CA ALA A 47 -8.50 -2.78 10.28
C ALA A 47 -7.34 -3.44 9.52
N THR A 48 -7.61 -4.06 8.36
CA THR A 48 -6.58 -4.65 7.50
C THR A 48 -5.73 -3.57 6.87
N THR A 49 -6.36 -2.50 6.35
CA THR A 49 -5.67 -1.35 5.76
C THR A 49 -4.70 -0.71 6.76
N TYR A 50 -5.16 -0.45 7.99
CA TYR A 50 -4.33 0.11 9.05
C TYR A 50 -3.14 -0.78 9.44
N ARG A 51 -3.34 -2.11 9.50
CA ARG A 51 -2.25 -3.05 9.79
C ARG A 51 -1.17 -3.03 8.71
N LEU A 52 -1.57 -2.98 7.44
CA LEU A 52 -0.64 -2.90 6.32
C LEU A 52 0.09 -1.55 6.29
N LEU A 53 -0.62 -0.44 6.47
CA LEU A 53 -0.01 0.89 6.53
C LEU A 53 1.02 0.99 7.66
N ASN A 54 0.69 0.49 8.85
CA ASN A 54 1.63 0.49 9.98
C ASN A 54 2.86 -0.38 9.70
N LEU A 55 2.68 -1.55 9.09
CA LEU A 55 3.80 -2.42 8.69
C LEU A 55 4.70 -1.70 7.68
N LEU A 56 4.11 -1.15 6.61
CA LEU A 56 4.86 -0.45 5.56
C LEU A 56 5.57 0.80 6.08
N VAL A 57 5.00 1.50 7.07
CA VAL A 57 5.69 2.59 7.76
C VAL A 57 6.84 2.10 8.63
N ALA A 58 6.64 1.01 9.38
CA ALA A 58 7.70 0.44 10.22
C ALA A 58 8.90 -0.05 9.40
N GLU A 59 8.65 -0.54 8.19
CA GLU A 59 9.67 -1.00 7.24
C GLU A 59 10.24 0.13 6.36
N GLY A 60 9.77 1.38 6.50
CA GLY A 60 10.28 2.53 5.73
C GLY A 60 9.92 2.52 4.24
N TYR A 61 8.78 1.92 3.88
CA TYR A 61 8.22 2.07 2.53
C TYR A 61 7.22 3.23 2.45
N LEU A 62 6.64 3.60 3.59
CA LEU A 62 5.72 4.72 3.72
C LEU A 62 6.16 5.62 4.88
N VAL A 63 5.86 6.90 4.78
CA VAL A 63 5.95 7.85 5.88
C VAL A 63 4.58 8.43 6.22
N ARG A 64 4.41 8.83 7.49
CA ARG A 64 3.28 9.64 7.91
C ARG A 64 3.65 11.11 7.76
N LEU A 65 2.78 11.89 7.13
CA LEU A 65 3.01 13.32 7.01
C LEU A 65 2.68 14.02 8.35
N PRO A 66 3.54 14.90 8.87
CA PRO A 66 3.36 15.54 10.19
C PRO A 66 2.31 16.66 10.18
N ASP A 67 2.08 17.25 9.02
CA ASP A 67 1.27 18.44 8.72
C ASP A 67 0.00 18.13 7.93
N LEU A 68 -0.05 16.95 7.30
CA LEU A 68 -1.22 16.40 6.62
C LEU A 68 -1.69 15.12 7.31
N ARG A 69 -3.00 14.90 7.40
CA ARG A 69 -3.52 13.56 7.69
C ARG A 69 -3.23 12.70 6.47
N GLY A 70 -2.31 11.74 6.54
CA GLY A 70 -2.13 10.80 5.43
C GLY A 70 -0.74 10.16 5.33
N PHE A 71 -0.51 9.54 4.19
CA PHE A 71 0.69 8.76 3.88
C PHE A 71 1.32 9.20 2.57
N ALA A 72 2.62 8.98 2.43
CA ALA A 72 3.40 9.14 1.21
C ALA A 72 4.47 8.04 1.13
N LEU A 73 5.09 7.85 -0.03
CA LEU A 73 6.29 7.00 -0.15
C LEU A 73 7.46 7.65 0.61
N GLY A 74 8.28 6.84 1.27
CA GLY A 74 9.49 7.31 1.96
C GLY A 74 10.07 6.30 2.91
#